data_AF-A0A821R7D9-F1
#
_entry.id   AF-A0A821R7D9-F1
#
_cell.length_a   1.000
_cell.length_b   1.000
_cell.length_c   1.000
_cell.angle_alpha   90.00
_cell.angle_beta   90.00
_cell.angle_gamma   90.00
#
_symmetry.space_group_name_H-M   'P 1'
#
loop_
_entity.id
_entity.type
_entity.pdbx_description
1 polymer ?
#
loop_
_entity_poly.entity_id
_entity_poly.type
_entity_poly.pdbx_seq_one_letter_code
_entity_poly.pdbx_strand_id
1 'polypeptide(L)'
;RGEYIQSFPSLISITRNSFTSASPLLSPQLDIMTTFKRHTNTSLLPDDIFSYTDTQFYDIVKRIVGESAAELLEIQSIRSPDSLLQIPDVFAILNIKCAALNSLKEKICLKSDDDLYIVKPGIKSLMNYFCELIIKKQDE
;
A
#
# COMPACT_ATOMS: atom_id res chain seq x y z
N ARG A 1 5.37 60.38 2.56
CA ARG A 1 5.48 61.46 1.54
C ARG A 1 6.94 61.49 1.09
N GLY A 2 7.19 61.33 -0.23
CA GLY A 2 8.50 61.28 -0.93
C GLY A 2 9.10 59.86 -0.93
N GLU A 3 9.10 59.03 -1.99
CA GLU A 3 9.65 59.13 -3.37
C GLU A 3 11.19 59.36 -3.38
N TYR A 4 12.10 58.72 -4.14
CA TYR A 4 12.11 58.22 -5.53
C TYR A 4 13.25 57.17 -5.75
N ILE A 5 12.91 56.08 -6.44
CA ILE A 5 13.58 55.34 -7.56
C ILE A 5 15.11 55.49 -7.77
N GLN A 6 15.83 54.36 -7.81
CA GLN A 6 17.10 54.22 -8.54
C GLN A 6 16.87 53.50 -9.89
N SER A 7 17.31 54.14 -10.97
CA SER A 7 17.31 53.61 -12.34
C SER A 7 18.73 53.24 -12.79
N PHE A 8 18.82 52.17 -13.59
CA PHE A 8 20.00 51.71 -14.35
C PHE A 8 20.52 52.76 -15.35
N PRO A 9 21.74 52.56 -15.92
CA PRO A 9 21.74 52.11 -17.32
C PRO A 9 22.75 51.00 -17.68
N SER A 10 22.43 50.41 -18.83
CA SER A 10 22.87 49.23 -19.60
C SER A 10 24.25 49.26 -20.29
N LEU A 11 24.72 48.08 -20.76
CA LEU A 11 25.22 47.68 -22.11
C LEU A 11 25.82 46.24 -22.02
N ILE A 12 25.21 45.15 -22.53
CA ILE A 12 25.21 44.58 -23.91
C ILE A 12 26.66 44.51 -24.49
N SER A 13 27.29 43.37 -24.88
CA SER A 13 26.84 42.21 -25.65
C SER A 13 27.87 41.05 -25.67
N ILE A 14 27.35 39.80 -25.79
CA ILE A 14 27.77 38.66 -26.63
C ILE A 14 29.20 38.07 -26.51
N THR A 15 29.26 36.80 -26.11
CA THR A 15 29.90 35.75 -26.92
C THR A 15 29.22 34.39 -26.72
N ARG A 16 28.81 33.79 -27.84
CA ARG A 16 28.41 32.39 -27.98
C ARG A 16 29.56 31.47 -27.53
N ASN A 17 29.23 30.37 -26.87
CA ASN A 17 29.82 29.09 -27.27
C ASN A 17 28.90 27.92 -26.93
N SER A 18 28.74 27.09 -27.94
CA SER A 18 27.82 25.97 -28.06
C SER A 18 28.57 24.66 -27.77
N PHE A 19 27.84 23.70 -27.20
CA PHE A 19 28.08 22.25 -27.25
C PHE A 19 29.36 21.68 -26.61
N THR A 20 29.18 20.93 -25.52
CA THR A 20 29.38 19.47 -25.54
C THR A 20 28.53 18.81 -24.46
N SER A 21 27.70 17.87 -24.89
CA SER A 21 26.94 16.92 -24.08
C SER A 21 27.89 16.00 -23.33
N ALA A 22 27.74 15.90 -22.00
CA ALA A 22 28.22 14.76 -21.24
C ALA A 22 27.35 14.64 -19.97
N SER A 23 26.37 13.74 -20.04
CA SER A 23 25.52 13.33 -18.92
C SER A 23 26.38 12.75 -17.79
N PRO A 24 26.16 13.15 -16.52
CA PRO A 24 26.79 12.47 -15.40
C PRO A 24 26.04 11.17 -15.08
N LEU A 25 26.76 10.06 -15.31
CA LEU A 25 26.73 8.77 -14.61
C LEU A 25 25.40 8.40 -13.92
N LEU A 26 24.65 7.53 -14.60
CA LEU A 26 23.65 6.66 -14.01
C LEU A 26 24.29 5.83 -12.90
N SER A 27 23.92 6.08 -11.65
CA SER A 27 24.07 5.08 -10.59
C SER A 27 23.19 3.88 -10.98
N PRO A 28 23.71 2.63 -11.01
CA PRO A 28 22.83 1.48 -10.99
C PRO A 28 22.18 1.45 -9.62
N GLN A 29 20.92 1.88 -9.51
CA GLN A 29 20.10 1.45 -8.39
C GLN A 29 20.03 -0.07 -8.49
N LEU A 30 20.71 -0.72 -7.56
CA LEU A 30 20.66 -2.15 -7.39
C LEU A 30 19.20 -2.49 -7.12
N ASP A 31 18.50 -2.99 -8.13
CA ASP A 31 17.16 -3.58 -8.03
C ASP A 31 17.24 -4.82 -7.14
N ILE A 32 17.27 -4.60 -5.83
CA ILE A 32 17.04 -5.63 -4.82
C ILE A 32 15.52 -5.81 -4.67
N MET A 33 14.78 -5.90 -5.78
CA MET A 33 13.49 -6.58 -5.80
C MET A 33 13.77 -8.06 -6.05
N THR A 34 14.53 -8.68 -5.14
CA THR A 34 14.65 -10.13 -5.07
C THR A 34 13.25 -10.66 -4.85
N THR A 35 12.66 -11.24 -5.88
CA THR A 35 11.39 -11.93 -5.84
C THR A 35 11.59 -13.16 -4.94
N PHE A 36 11.46 -12.96 -3.63
CA PHE A 36 11.49 -14.05 -2.67
C PHE A 36 10.22 -14.87 -2.92
N LYS A 37 10.35 -15.91 -3.75
CA LYS A 37 9.27 -16.84 -4.06
C LYS A 37 8.98 -17.62 -2.78
N ARG A 38 8.07 -17.09 -1.95
CA ARG A 38 7.61 -17.77 -0.75
C ARG A 38 6.99 -19.09 -1.19
N HIS A 39 7.38 -20.18 -0.54
CA HIS A 39 6.67 -21.44 -0.67
C HIS A 39 5.34 -21.27 0.06
N THR A 40 4.29 -20.99 -0.70
CA THR A 40 2.92 -20.88 -0.19
C THR A 40 2.37 -22.28 0.08
N ASN A 41 2.05 -22.57 1.33
CA ASN A 41 1.43 -23.84 1.72
C ASN A 41 -0.10 -23.70 1.69
N THR A 42 -0.70 -24.18 0.60
CA THR A 42 -2.16 -24.14 0.38
C THR A 42 -2.95 -25.07 1.31
N SER A 43 -2.28 -25.97 2.05
CA SER A 43 -2.94 -26.85 3.02
C SER A 43 -3.59 -26.11 4.21
N LEU A 44 -3.30 -24.82 4.38
CA LEU A 44 -3.93 -23.96 5.38
C LEU A 44 -5.35 -23.53 4.98
N LEU A 45 -5.67 -23.61 3.67
CA LEU A 45 -6.98 -23.32 3.13
C LEU A 45 -7.78 -24.61 2.92
N PRO A 46 -9.07 -24.63 3.29
CA PRO A 46 -9.99 -25.69 2.87
C PRO A 46 -10.08 -25.81 1.35
N ASP A 47 -10.40 -27.00 0.85
CA ASP A 47 -10.57 -27.25 -0.58
C ASP A 47 -11.78 -26.51 -1.16
N ASP A 48 -12.80 -26.26 -0.35
CA ASP A 48 -14.04 -25.57 -0.71
C ASP A 48 -14.02 -24.07 -0.36
N ILE A 49 -12.85 -23.46 -0.15
CA ILE A 49 -12.71 -22.07 0.30
C ILE A 49 -13.48 -21.06 -0.57
N PHE A 50 -13.57 -21.29 -1.89
CA PHE A 50 -14.30 -20.41 -2.82
C PHE A 50 -15.83 -20.47 -2.65
N SER A 51 -16.35 -21.45 -1.91
CA SER A 51 -17.76 -21.50 -1.51
C SER A 51 -18.04 -20.70 -0.24
N TYR A 52 -17.02 -20.24 0.48
CA TYR A 52 -17.20 -19.59 1.77
C TYR A 52 -17.65 -18.15 1.58
N THR A 53 -18.71 -17.79 2.30
CA THR A 53 -19.23 -16.42 2.35
C THR A 53 -19.45 -15.97 3.79
N ASP A 54 -19.41 -14.65 3.99
CA ASP A 54 -19.70 -13.97 5.24
C ASP A 54 -18.92 -14.60 6.41
N THR A 55 -19.62 -15.13 7.41
CA THR A 55 -19.04 -15.69 8.64
C THR A 55 -17.98 -16.75 8.37
N GLN A 56 -18.21 -17.67 7.43
CA GLN A 56 -17.25 -18.74 7.14
C GLN A 56 -15.94 -18.17 6.59
N PHE A 57 -16.05 -17.19 5.70
CA PHE A 57 -14.90 -16.49 5.13
C PHE A 57 -14.16 -15.70 6.21
N TYR A 58 -14.88 -14.93 7.03
CA TYR A 58 -14.27 -14.17 8.12
C TYR A 58 -13.57 -15.08 9.14
N ASP A 59 -14.12 -16.24 9.47
CA ASP A 59 -13.51 -17.14 10.44
C ASP A 59 -12.19 -17.75 9.93
N ILE A 60 -12.09 -18.04 8.63
CA ILE A 60 -10.82 -18.41 7.99
C ILE A 60 -9.81 -17.26 8.09
N VAL A 61 -10.23 -16.04 7.78
CA VAL A 61 -9.35 -14.85 7.86
C VAL A 61 -8.87 -14.63 9.30
N LYS A 62 -9.75 -14.75 10.31
CA LYS A 62 -9.40 -14.66 11.72
C LYS A 62 -8.33 -15.68 12.10
N ARG A 63 -8.48 -16.93 11.63
CA ARG A 63 -7.55 -18.03 11.93
C ARG A 63 -6.16 -17.80 11.32
N ILE A 64 -6.08 -17.24 10.12
CA ILE A 64 -4.81 -17.15 9.37
C ILE A 64 -4.12 -15.80 9.57
N VAL A 65 -4.89 -14.71 9.50
CA VAL A 65 -4.37 -13.33 9.51
C VAL A 65 -4.57 -12.67 10.87
N GLY A 66 -5.67 -13.01 11.56
CA GLY A 66 -6.02 -12.48 12.86
C GLY A 66 -7.33 -11.70 12.88
N GLU A 67 -7.83 -11.44 14.10
CA GLU A 67 -9.15 -10.85 14.32
C GLU A 67 -9.33 -9.47 13.67
N SER A 68 -8.35 -8.58 13.83
CA SER A 68 -8.42 -7.22 13.29
C SER A 68 -8.46 -7.19 11.75
N ALA A 69 -7.90 -8.20 11.09
CA ALA A 69 -7.96 -8.30 9.64
C ALA A 69 -9.34 -8.74 9.16
N ALA A 70 -9.99 -9.65 9.87
CA ALA A 70 -11.37 -10.02 9.57
C ALA A 70 -12.34 -8.85 9.80
N GLU A 71 -12.17 -8.11 10.91
CA GLU A 71 -12.93 -6.89 11.19
C GLU A 71 -12.78 -5.84 10.07
N LEU A 72 -11.55 -5.68 9.52
CA LEU A 72 -11.29 -4.81 8.38
C LEU A 72 -12.06 -5.22 7.12
N LEU A 73 -12.16 -6.51 6.84
CA LEU A 73 -12.91 -7.03 5.69
C LEU A 73 -14.42 -6.87 5.91
N GLU A 74 -14.90 -7.13 7.13
CA GLU A 74 -16.31 -7.02 7.49
C GLU A 74 -16.83 -5.58 7.36
N ILE A 75 -16.08 -4.59 7.87
CA ILE A 75 -16.41 -3.16 7.73
C ILE A 75 -16.50 -2.74 6.26
N GLN A 76 -15.66 -3.33 5.40
CA GLN A 76 -15.67 -3.07 3.96
C GLN A 76 -16.70 -3.92 3.20
N SER A 77 -17.45 -4.78 3.89
CA SER A 77 -18.37 -5.75 3.28
C SER A 77 -17.70 -6.66 2.24
N ILE A 78 -16.44 -7.03 2.47
CA ILE A 78 -15.67 -7.98 1.65
C ILE A 78 -15.97 -9.39 2.17
N ARG A 79 -16.92 -10.07 1.53
CA ARG A 79 -17.60 -11.24 2.11
C ARG A 79 -17.14 -12.58 1.55
N SER A 80 -16.29 -12.59 0.53
CA SER A 80 -15.82 -13.82 -0.12
C SER A 80 -14.39 -13.69 -0.64
N PRO A 81 -13.69 -14.81 -0.90
CA PRO A 81 -12.38 -14.79 -1.54
C PRO A 81 -12.38 -14.03 -2.86
N ASP A 82 -13.38 -14.24 -3.72
CA ASP A 82 -13.48 -13.53 -5.01
C ASP A 82 -13.58 -12.02 -4.84
N SER A 83 -14.40 -11.55 -3.90
CA SER A 83 -14.52 -10.12 -3.63
C SER A 83 -13.23 -9.51 -3.09
N LEU A 84 -12.49 -10.27 -2.28
CA LEU A 84 -11.18 -9.84 -1.77
C LEU A 84 -10.16 -9.69 -2.89
N LEU A 85 -10.09 -10.66 -3.81
CA LEU A 85 -9.13 -10.64 -4.92
C LEU A 85 -9.39 -9.52 -5.94
N GLN A 86 -10.61 -9.00 -5.99
CA GLN A 86 -10.96 -7.86 -6.85
C GLN A 86 -10.55 -6.51 -6.26
N ILE A 87 -10.15 -6.45 -4.99
CA ILE A 87 -9.83 -5.20 -4.31
C ILE A 87 -8.32 -4.94 -4.37
N PRO A 88 -7.89 -3.83 -5.00
CA PRO A 88 -6.46 -3.57 -5.22
C PRO A 88 -5.71 -3.20 -3.92
N ASP A 89 -6.38 -2.52 -3.00
CA ASP A 89 -5.82 -2.17 -1.69
C ASP A 89 -6.89 -2.17 -0.60
N VAL A 90 -6.92 -3.25 0.18
CA VAL A 90 -7.84 -3.45 1.31
C VAL A 90 -7.60 -2.46 2.45
N PHE A 91 -6.41 -1.84 2.52
CA PHE A 91 -6.07 -0.92 3.60
C PHE A 91 -6.40 0.54 3.26
N ALA A 92 -6.78 0.84 2.01
CA ALA A 92 -7.06 2.20 1.56
C ALA A 92 -8.14 2.90 2.39
N ILE A 93 -9.13 2.15 2.89
CA ILE A 93 -10.21 2.68 3.74
C ILE A 93 -9.68 3.36 5.02
N LEU A 94 -8.52 2.94 5.52
CA LEU A 94 -7.93 3.46 6.76
C LEU A 94 -7.40 4.89 6.62
N ASN A 95 -7.25 5.39 5.39
CA ASN A 95 -6.90 6.79 5.13
C ASN A 95 -8.12 7.73 5.24
N ILE A 96 -9.33 7.19 5.30
CA ILE A 96 -10.55 7.98 5.41
C ILE A 96 -10.73 8.47 6.84
N LYS A 97 -11.05 9.76 7.01
CA LYS A 97 -11.42 10.35 8.30
C LYS A 97 -12.85 9.94 8.65
N CYS A 98 -12.99 8.81 9.35
CA CYS A 98 -14.28 8.28 9.79
C CYS A 98 -14.16 7.77 11.22
N ALA A 99 -15.04 8.24 12.11
CA ALA A 99 -15.02 7.87 13.53
C ALA A 99 -15.22 6.36 13.74
N ALA A 100 -16.02 5.72 12.89
CA ALA A 100 -16.25 4.27 12.94
C ALA A 100 -14.99 3.44 12.68
N LEU A 101 -13.95 4.02 12.06
CA LEU A 101 -12.69 3.35 11.80
C LEU A 101 -11.63 3.57 12.89
N ASN A 102 -11.88 4.45 13.86
CA ASN A 102 -10.87 4.82 14.85
C ASN A 102 -10.42 3.62 15.69
N SER A 103 -11.38 2.82 16.17
CA SER A 103 -11.11 1.61 16.94
C SER A 103 -10.25 0.61 16.14
N LEU A 104 -10.57 0.43 14.86
CA LEU A 104 -9.80 -0.46 13.99
C LEU A 104 -8.39 0.09 13.74
N LYS A 105 -8.25 1.39 13.47
CA LYS A 105 -6.95 2.04 13.26
C LYS A 105 -6.04 1.90 14.48
N GLU A 106 -6.57 2.00 15.70
CA GLU A 106 -5.79 1.78 16.92
C GLU A 106 -5.26 0.34 17.02
N LYS A 107 -6.01 -0.64 16.51
CA LYS A 107 -5.58 -2.05 16.49
C LYS A 107 -4.51 -2.31 15.43
N ILE A 108 -4.68 -1.82 14.20
CA ILE A 108 -3.87 -2.26 13.05
C ILE A 108 -2.86 -1.23 12.53
N CYS A 109 -2.96 0.03 12.95
CA CYS A 109 -2.06 1.09 12.53
C CYS A 109 -1.13 1.55 13.66
N LEU A 110 -0.07 2.23 13.27
CA LEU A 110 0.74 3.12 14.09
C LEU A 110 0.38 4.55 13.68
N LYS A 111 0.16 5.42 14.67
CA LYS A 111 -0.09 6.83 14.43
C LYS A 111 1.24 7.58 14.42
N SER A 112 1.51 8.31 13.35
CA SER A 112 2.64 9.24 13.24
C SER A 112 2.31 10.58 13.90
N ASP A 113 3.34 11.36 14.23
CA ASP A 113 3.21 12.70 14.80
C ASP A 113 2.44 13.66 13.88
N ASP A 114 2.46 13.42 12.56
CA ASP A 114 1.73 14.18 11.55
C ASP A 114 0.25 13.74 11.37
N ASP A 115 -0.31 13.02 12.36
CA ASP A 115 -1.65 12.42 12.30
C ASP A 115 -1.87 11.41 11.14
N LEU A 116 -0.78 10.90 10.54
CA LEU A 116 -0.82 9.85 9.52
C LEU A 116 -0.92 8.47 10.17
N TYR A 117 -1.73 7.60 9.58
CA TYR A 117 -1.87 6.21 10.02
C TYR A 117 -1.07 5.29 9.11
N ILE A 118 -0.14 4.54 9.69
CA ILE A 118 0.71 3.57 8.98
C ILE A 118 0.28 2.17 9.40
N VAL A 119 -0.19 1.34 8.46
CA VAL A 119 -0.56 -0.05 8.76
C VAL A 119 0.66 -0.81 9.27
N LYS A 120 0.50 -1.56 10.37
CA LYS A 120 1.55 -2.41 10.95
C LYS A 120 2.06 -3.38 9.88
N PRO A 121 3.38 -3.41 9.58
CA PRO A 121 3.93 -4.24 8.50
C PRO A 121 3.59 -5.72 8.60
N GLY A 122 3.47 -6.26 9.82
CA GLY A 122 3.05 -7.65 10.06
C GLY A 122 1.63 -7.94 9.55
N ILE A 123 0.67 -7.05 9.81
CA ILE A 123 -0.71 -7.21 9.33
C ILE A 123 -0.76 -7.16 7.80
N LYS A 124 -0.06 -6.19 7.20
CA LYS A 124 0.03 -6.08 5.73
C LYS A 124 0.64 -7.33 5.11
N SER A 125 1.72 -7.84 5.70
CA SER A 125 2.39 -9.05 5.21
C SER A 125 1.51 -10.30 5.30
N LEU A 126 0.80 -10.46 6.42
CA LEU A 126 -0.12 -11.60 6.61
C LEU A 126 -1.32 -11.53 5.65
N MET A 127 -1.90 -10.36 5.42
CA MET A 127 -2.99 -10.20 4.46
C MET A 127 -2.51 -10.50 3.03
N ASN A 128 -1.35 -9.97 2.63
CA ASN A 128 -0.77 -10.27 1.32
C ASN A 128 -0.51 -11.76 1.15
N TYR A 129 0.06 -12.41 2.19
CA TYR A 129 0.26 -13.86 2.19
C TYR A 129 -1.05 -14.62 2.06
N PHE A 130 -2.12 -14.19 2.73
CA PHE A 130 -3.44 -14.80 2.59
C PHE A 130 -4.00 -14.67 1.16
N CYS A 131 -3.86 -13.50 0.53
CA CYS A 131 -4.23 -13.33 -0.89
C CYS A 131 -3.40 -14.24 -1.81
N GLU A 132 -2.09 -14.33 -1.59
CA GLU A 132 -1.20 -15.25 -2.33
C GLU A 132 -1.64 -16.72 -2.19
N LEU A 133 -2.09 -17.14 -0.99
CA LEU A 133 -2.64 -18.48 -0.76
C LEU A 133 -3.93 -18.72 -1.57
N ILE A 134 -4.86 -17.76 -1.57
CA ILE A 134 -6.12 -17.89 -2.31
C ILE A 134 -5.84 -17.97 -3.82
N ILE A 135 -5.01 -17.09 -4.36
CA ILE A 135 -4.65 -17.08 -5.79
C ILE A 135 -4.06 -18.44 -6.18
N LYS A 136 -3.10 -18.94 -5.40
CA LYS A 136 -2.50 -20.24 -5.71
C LYS A 136 -3.51 -21.39 -5.63
N LYS A 137 -4.44 -21.35 -4.67
CA LYS A 137 -5.51 -22.36 -4.54
C LYS A 137 -6.49 -22.31 -5.72
N GLN A 138 -6.64 -21.16 -6.37
CA GLN A 138 -7.46 -21.00 -7.57
C GLN A 138 -6.84 -21.66 -8.80
N ASP A 139 -5.51 -21.72 -8.85
CA ASP A 139 -4.74 -22.32 -9.95
C ASP A 139 -4.55 -23.85 -9.81
N GLU A 140 -4.91 -24.43 -8.66
CA GLU A 140 -4.88 -25.89 -8.37
C GLU A 140 -6.13 -26.60 -8.90
#